data_AF-A0A3P9NPL2-F1
#
_entry.id   AF-A0A3P9NPL2-F1
#
_cell.length_a   1.000
_cell.length_b   1.000
_cell.length_c   1.000
_cell.angle_alpha   90.00
_cell.angle_beta   90.00
_cell.angle_gamma   90.00
#
_symmetry.space_group_name_H-M   'P 1'
#
loop_
_entity.id
_entity.type
_entity.pdbx_description
1 polymer ?
#
loop_
_entity_poly.entity_id
_entity_poly.type
_entity_poly.pdbx_seq_one_letter_code
_entity_poly.pdbx_strand_id
1 'polypeptide(L)' 'MTAEEVINIKEAEVIKLILDFLNSRKLHISMLALEKESGVINGLYSDDMLFLRYNYTHPTIHVKTGKGRT' A
#
# COMPACT_ATOMS: atom_id res chain seq x y z
N MET A 1 -8.87 -43.14 6.51
CA MET A 1 -7.85 -42.27 5.87
C MET A 1 -8.34 -40.85 6.00
N THR A 2 -7.88 -40.13 7.03
CA THR A 2 -8.16 -38.70 7.17
C THR A 2 -7.13 -37.98 6.31
N ALA A 3 -7.53 -37.51 5.13
CA ALA A 3 -6.68 -36.64 4.33
C ALA A 3 -6.45 -35.37 5.15
N GLU A 4 -5.20 -35.03 5.40
CA GLU A 4 -4.86 -33.73 5.97
C GLU A 4 -5.27 -32.67 4.94
N GLU A 5 -6.34 -31.93 5.23
CA GLU A 5 -6.76 -30.81 4.39
C GLU A 5 -5.72 -29.69 4.53
N VAL A 6 -4.77 -29.65 3.59
CA VAL A 6 -3.77 -28.59 3.52
C VAL A 6 -4.42 -27.35 2.93
N ILE A 7 -4.66 -26.34 3.78
CA ILE A 7 -5.15 -25.03 3.34
C ILE A 7 -3.94 -24.22 2.85
N ASN A 8 -3.89 -23.97 1.54
CA ASN A 8 -2.83 -23.17 0.93
C ASN A 8 -3.31 -21.73 0.75
N ILE A 9 -2.80 -20.81 1.56
CA ILE A 9 -3.16 -19.38 1.52
C ILE A 9 -2.01 -18.61 0.88
N LYS A 10 -2.32 -17.78 -0.12
CA LYS A 10 -1.32 -16.88 -0.72
C LYS A 10 -1.14 -15.65 0.16
N GLU A 11 0.09 -15.20 0.30
CA GLU A 11 0.41 -13.97 1.03
C GLU A 11 -0.42 -12.76 0.56
N ALA A 12 -0.59 -12.62 -0.76
CA ALA A 12 -1.40 -11.56 -1.35
C ALA A 12 -2.89 -11.58 -0.90
N GLU A 13 -3.44 -12.73 -0.55
CA GLU A 13 -4.83 -12.86 -0.06
C GLU A 13 -4.94 -12.35 1.38
N VAL A 14 -3.94 -12.66 2.22
CA VAL A 14 -3.84 -12.12 3.59
C VAL A 14 -3.71 -10.60 3.56
N ILE A 15 -2.86 -10.09 2.66
CA ILE A 15 -2.65 -8.65 2.53
C ILE A 15 -3.93 -7.95 2.08
N LYS A 16 -4.68 -8.52 1.13
CA LYS A 16 -6.00 -7.97 0.72
C LYS A 16 -6.98 -7.90 1.89
N LEU A 17 -7.05 -8.92 2.74
CA LEU A 17 -7.91 -8.90 3.93
C LEU A 17 -7.52 -7.78 4.90
N ILE A 18 -6.22 -7.54 5.10
CA ILE A 18 -5.74 -6.43 5.92
C ILE A 18 -6.10 -5.09 5.28
N LEU A 19 -5.91 -4.94 3.96
CA LEU A 19 -6.25 -3.71 3.25
C LEU A 19 -7.76 -3.41 3.31
N ASP A 20 -8.62 -4.42 3.23
CA ASP A 20 -10.07 -4.27 3.39
C ASP A 20 -10.44 -3.84 4.80
N PHE A 21 -9.80 -4.41 5.82
CA PHE A 21 -9.96 -3.98 7.20
C PHE A 21 -9.58 -2.50 7.38
N LEU A 22 -8.40 -2.10 6.89
CA LEU A 22 -7.93 -0.72 6.99
C LEU A 22 -8.87 0.25 6.27
N ASN A 23 -9.37 -0.12 5.09
CA ASN A 23 -10.35 0.66 4.35
C ASN A 23 -11.67 0.80 5.12
N SER A 24 -12.19 -0.30 5.69
CA SER A 24 -13.43 -0.30 6.50
C SER A 24 -13.36 0.63 7.72
N ARG A 25 -12.16 0.85 8.25
CA ARG A 25 -11.90 1.73 9.40
C ARG A 25 -11.42 3.13 9.00
N LYS A 26 -11.37 3.44 7.70
CA LYS A 26 -10.88 4.72 7.14
C LYS A 26 -9.43 5.03 7.52
N LEU A 27 -8.60 3.99 7.71
CA LEU A 27 -7.18 4.09 8.06
C LEU A 27 -6.31 4.22 6.79
N HIS A 28 -6.57 5.26 6.00
CA HIS A 28 -6.00 5.41 4.66
C HIS A 28 -4.47 5.56 4.63
N ILE A 29 -3.86 6.13 5.68
CA ILE A 29 -2.39 6.27 5.78
C ILE A 29 -1.74 4.90 5.95
N SER A 30 -2.22 4.08 6.89
CA SER A 30 -1.72 2.72 7.12
C SER A 30 -1.99 1.81 5.92
N MET A 31 -3.16 1.97 5.28
CA MET A 31 -3.49 1.26 4.05
C MET A 31 -2.46 1.56 2.96
N LEU A 32 -2.20 2.84 2.72
CA LEU A 32 -1.23 3.27 1.72
C LEU A 32 0.20 2.81 2.04
N ALA A 33 0.61 2.86 3.31
CA ALA A 33 1.92 2.36 3.73
C ALA A 33 2.08 0.87 3.42
N LEU A 34 1.05 0.06 3.71
CA LEU A 34 1.03 -1.37 3.42
C LEU A 34 1.03 -1.65 1.91
N GLU A 35 0.24 -0.92 1.12
CA GLU A 35 0.24 -1.04 -0.35
C GLU A 35 1.64 -0.72 -0.93
N LYS A 36 2.38 0.21 -0.32
CA LYS A 36 3.73 0.61 -0.77
C LYS A 36 4.76 -0.48 -0.51
N GLU A 37 4.71 -1.04 0.70
CA GLU A 37 5.69 -2.02 1.16
C GLU A 37 5.44 -3.39 0.55
N SER A 38 4.17 -3.78 0.39
CA SER A 38 3.79 -5.07 -0.21
C SER A 38 3.69 -5.07 -1.74
N GLY A 39 3.48 -3.90 -2.36
CA GLY A 39 3.12 -3.80 -3.78
C GLY A 39 1.71 -4.31 -4.12
N VAL A 40 0.92 -4.74 -3.13
CA VAL A 40 -0.47 -5.20 -3.32
C VAL A 40 -1.40 -4.01 -3.17
N ILE A 41 -2.13 -3.66 -4.24
CA ILE A 41 -3.05 -2.52 -4.26
C ILE A 41 -4.48 -2.98 -4.04
N ASN A 42 -5.22 -2.29 -3.16
CA ASN A 42 -6.62 -2.62 -2.91
C ASN A 42 -7.56 -1.91 -3.90
N GLY A 43 -7.75 -2.52 -5.07
CA GLY A 43 -8.63 -2.04 -6.13
C GLY A 43 -7.91 -1.80 -7.45
N LEU A 44 -8.68 -1.44 -8.48
CA LEU A 44 -8.15 -1.10 -9.80
C LEU A 44 -7.97 0.41 -9.91
N TYR A 45 -6.81 0.89 -9.48
CA TYR A 45 -6.43 2.29 -9.71
C TYR A 45 -5.52 2.35 -10.94
N SER A 46 -5.67 3.40 -11.75
CA SER A 46 -4.68 3.73 -12.78
C SER A 46 -3.41 4.26 -12.12
N ASP A 47 -2.29 4.16 -12.83
CA ASP A 47 -1.00 4.67 -12.37
C ASP A 47 -1.07 6.17 -12.02
N ASP A 48 -1.83 6.96 -12.79
CA ASP A 48 -2.04 8.39 -12.52
C ASP A 48 -2.77 8.62 -11.19
N MET A 49 -3.80 7.82 -10.88
CA MET A 49 -4.52 7.93 -9.62
C MET A 49 -3.66 7.51 -8.43
N LEU A 50 -2.80 6.49 -8.61
CA LEU A 50 -1.84 6.07 -7.60
C LEU A 50 -0.78 7.14 -7.36
N PHE A 51 -0.28 7.77 -8.43
CA PHE A 51 0.67 8.87 -8.34
C PHE A 51 0.11 10.02 -7.51
N LEU A 52 -1.12 10.45 -7.79
CA LEU A 52 -1.80 11.48 -6.99
C LEU A 52 -1.97 11.03 -5.53
N ARG A 53 -2.43 9.80 -5.30
CA ARG A 53 -2.65 9.31 -3.93
C ARG A 53 -1.37 9.27 -3.11
N TYR A 54 -0.25 8.83 -3.69
CA TYR A 54 1.04 8.75 -2.99
C TYR A 54 1.65 10.12 -2.71
N ASN A 55 1.68 11.00 -3.69
CA ASN A 55 2.40 12.27 -3.57
C ASN A 55 1.69 13.30 -2.68
N TYR A 56 0.36 13.24 -2.60
CA TYR A 56 -0.41 14.19 -1.80
C TYR A 56 -0.59 13.76 -0.34
N THR A 57 -0.57 12.45 -0.06
CA THR A 57 -0.70 11.93 1.32
C THR A 57 0.64 11.86 2.06
N HIS A 58 1.74 11.72 1.31
CA HIS A 58 3.10 11.78 1.83
C HIS A 58 3.82 12.89 1.04
N PRO A 59 3.71 14.16 1.46
CA PRO A 59 4.52 15.21 0.86
C PRO A 59 5.98 14.82 1.08
N THR A 60 6.61 14.28 0.04
CA THR A 60 8.04 14.03 0.04
C THR A 60 8.64 15.42 0.12
N ILE A 61 9.21 15.77 1.27
CA ILE A 61 9.90 17.05 1.43
C ILE A 61 11.08 16.96 0.47
N HIS A 62 10.92 17.50 -0.74
CA HIS A 62 12.02 17.74 -1.63
C HIS A 62 12.89 18.80 -0.96
N VAL A 63 13.82 18.36 -0.12
CA VAL A 63 14.93 19.18 0.34
C VAL A 63 15.67 19.55 -0.93
N LYS A 64 15.40 20.75 -1.45
CA LYS A 64 16.27 21.37 -2.45
C LYS A 64 17.63 21.48 -1.78
N THR A 65 18.52 20.54 -2.08
CA THR A 65 19.94 20.69 -1.77
C THR A 65 20.39 21.97 -2.47
N GLY A 66 20.55 23.02 -1.69
CA GLY A 66 21.00 24.33 -2.15
C GLY A 66 22.43 24.21 -2.65
N LYS A 67 22.59 23.86 -3.93
CA LYS A 67 23.85 23.99 -4.63
C LYS A 67 23.91 25.39 -5.23
N GLY A 68 24.56 26.30 -4.52
CA GLY A 68 24.95 27.61 -5.04
C GLY A 68 24.74 28.75 -4.05
N ARG A 69 25.83 29.09 -3.34
CA ARG A 69 26.34 30.46 -3.06
C ARG A 69 27.29 30.41 -1.86
N THR A 70 28.57 30.17 -2.14
CA THR A 70 29.74 31.02 -1.85
C THR A 70 30.96 30.30 -2.41
#